data_AF-A0A662VTM2-F1
#
_entry.id   AF-A0A662VTM2-F1
#
_cell.length_a   1.000
_cell.length_b   1.000
_cell.length_c   1.000
_cell.angle_alpha   90.00
_cell.angle_beta   90.00
_cell.angle_gamma   90.00
#
_symmetry.space_group_name_H-M   'P 1'
#
loop_
_entity.id
_entity.type
_entity.pdbx_description
1 polymer ?
#
loop_
_entity_poly.entity_id
_entity_poly.type
_entity_poly.pdbx_seq_one_letter_code
_entity_poly.pdbx_strand_id
1 'polypeptide(L)'
;MNTEIKTPGIRILQTIVGFVIAFAITYFHWTGLIAAGLVAAFAFKDLKRSLAAGFLFGLVVWILFLAYMAYNGLLEKYIAMGMVFYLSIVIALLIPTLTASVRGLVE
;
A
#
# COMPACT_ATOMS: atom_id res chain seq x y z
N MET A 1 -3.51 5.14 -37.05
CA MET A 1 -2.84 4.26 -36.08
C MET A 1 -2.10 5.16 -35.11
N ASN A 2 -2.77 5.58 -34.04
CA ASN A 2 -2.29 6.65 -33.14
C ASN A 2 -1.49 6.00 -32.01
N THR A 3 -0.17 6.05 -32.11
CA THR A 3 0.73 5.60 -31.04
C THR A 3 0.69 6.64 -29.93
N GLU A 4 -0.04 6.35 -28.84
CA GLU A 4 -0.02 7.15 -27.62
C GLU A 4 1.43 7.36 -27.16
N ILE A 5 1.91 8.60 -27.29
CA ILE A 5 3.08 9.06 -26.56
C ILE A 5 2.62 9.19 -25.09
N LYS A 6 2.64 8.09 -24.33
CA LYS A 6 2.46 8.15 -22.87
C LYS A 6 3.66 8.89 -22.29
N THR A 7 3.52 10.20 -22.09
CA THR A 7 4.53 11.00 -21.42
C THR A 7 4.80 10.40 -20.03
N PRO A 8 6.08 10.31 -19.59
CA PRO A 8 6.44 9.71 -18.30
C PRO A 8 5.64 10.29 -17.12
N GLY A 9 5.33 11.59 -17.19
CA GLY A 9 4.54 12.29 -16.16
C GLY A 9 3.14 11.74 -15.96
N ILE A 10 2.42 11.32 -17.03
CA ILE A 10 1.06 10.77 -16.90
C ILE A 10 1.07 9.45 -16.13
N ARG A 11 2.06 8.59 -16.38
CA ARG A 11 2.19 7.30 -15.66
C ARG A 11 2.46 7.49 -14.17
N ILE A 12 3.32 8.45 -13.83
CA ILE A 12 3.62 8.79 -12.43
C ILE A 12 2.35 9.31 -11.75
N LEU A 13 1.62 10.24 -12.40
CA LEU A 13 0.37 10.77 -11.87
C LEU A 13 -0.68 9.66 -11.65
N GLN A 14 -0.88 8.77 -12.62
CA GLN A 14 -1.79 7.62 -12.47
C GLN A 14 -1.40 6.71 -11.30
N THR A 15 -0.10 6.48 -11.10
CA THR A 15 0.42 5.68 -9.98
C THR A 15 0.13 6.35 -8.65
N ILE A 16 0.41 7.64 -8.53
CA ILE A 16 0.15 8.43 -7.31
C ILE A 16 -1.35 8.43 -7.02
N VAL A 17 -2.18 8.73 -8.00
CA VAL A 17 -3.65 8.73 -7.85
C VAL A 17 -4.14 7.34 -7.43
N GLY A 18 -3.61 6.28 -8.02
CA GLY A 18 -3.93 4.90 -7.63
C GLY A 18 -3.61 4.61 -6.17
N PHE A 19 -2.43 5.02 -5.68
CA PHE A 19 -2.07 4.87 -4.27
C PHE A 19 -2.93 5.75 -3.35
N VAL A 20 -3.27 6.97 -3.75
CA VAL A 20 -4.16 7.85 -2.97
C VAL A 20 -5.55 7.22 -2.83
N ILE A 21 -6.10 6.66 -3.91
CA ILE A 21 -7.38 5.94 -3.88
C ILE A 21 -7.27 4.69 -2.98
N ALA A 22 -6.22 3.90 -3.13
CA ALA A 22 -5.99 2.72 -2.30
C ALA A 22 -5.86 3.09 -0.82
N PHE A 23 -5.19 4.21 -0.51
CA PHE A 23 -5.08 4.74 0.84
C PHE A 23 -6.44 5.17 1.40
N ALA A 24 -7.23 5.89 0.61
CA ALA A 24 -8.59 6.27 0.99
C ALA A 24 -9.47 5.04 1.28
N ILE A 25 -9.38 3.98 0.48
CA ILE A 25 -10.08 2.71 0.74
C ILE A 25 -9.55 2.07 2.03
N THR A 26 -8.22 2.06 2.22
CA THR A 26 -7.56 1.47 3.40
C THR A 26 -8.04 2.10 4.70
N TYR A 27 -8.31 3.41 4.68
CA TYR A 27 -8.86 4.14 5.82
C TYR A 27 -10.22 3.58 6.28
N PHE A 28 -11.07 3.12 5.36
CA PHE A 28 -12.37 2.54 5.68
C PHE A 28 -12.33 1.01 5.83
N HIS A 29 -11.51 0.31 5.04
CA HIS A 29 -11.47 -1.14 4.99
C HIS A 29 -10.10 -1.65 4.54
N TRP A 30 -9.61 -2.76 5.14
CA TRP A 30 -8.29 -3.33 4.85
C TRP A 30 -8.10 -3.82 3.39
N THR A 31 -9.18 -3.88 2.60
CA THR A 31 -9.13 -4.22 1.18
C THR A 31 -8.38 -3.17 0.36
N GLY A 32 -8.22 -1.95 0.87
CA GLY A 32 -7.37 -0.94 0.25
C GLY A 32 -5.89 -1.35 0.20
N LEU A 33 -5.41 -2.19 1.12
CA LEU A 33 -4.06 -2.76 1.09
C LEU A 33 -3.88 -3.68 -0.13
N ILE A 34 -4.91 -4.47 -0.47
CA ILE A 34 -4.92 -5.31 -1.67
C ILE A 34 -4.82 -4.42 -2.91
N ALA A 35 -5.65 -3.38 -2.98
CA ALA A 35 -5.65 -2.43 -4.10
C ALA A 35 -4.28 -1.76 -4.27
N ALA A 36 -3.62 -1.37 -3.17
CA ALA A 36 -2.29 -0.76 -3.21
C ALA A 36 -1.24 -1.69 -3.81
N GLY A 37 -1.22 -2.96 -3.40
CA GLY A 37 -0.30 -3.92 -4.00
C GLY A 37 -0.61 -4.19 -5.48
N LEU A 38 -1.87 -4.21 -5.89
CA LEU A 38 -2.22 -4.30 -7.32
C LEU A 38 -1.78 -3.05 -8.10
N VAL A 39 -1.94 -1.85 -7.54
CA VAL A 39 -1.40 -0.61 -8.13
C VAL A 39 0.11 -0.74 -8.30
N ALA A 40 0.83 -1.21 -7.27
CA ALA A 40 2.26 -1.47 -7.34
C ALA A 40 2.62 -2.54 -8.38
N ALA A 41 1.81 -3.60 -8.50
CA ALA A 41 1.98 -4.64 -9.50
C ALA A 41 1.95 -4.00 -10.89
N PHE A 42 0.91 -3.25 -11.25
CA PHE A 42 0.77 -2.70 -12.60
C PHE A 42 1.63 -1.47 -12.89
N ALA A 43 2.03 -0.70 -11.87
CA ALA A 43 2.80 0.53 -12.04
C ALA A 43 4.30 0.29 -12.33
N PHE A 44 4.91 -0.70 -11.66
CA PHE A 44 6.35 -0.97 -11.76
C PHE A 44 6.63 -2.16 -12.66
N LYS A 45 7.65 -2.07 -13.53
CA LYS A 45 7.98 -3.13 -14.49
C LYS A 45 8.67 -4.36 -13.90
N ASP A 46 9.37 -4.18 -12.78
CA ASP A 46 10.21 -5.20 -12.17
C ASP A 46 9.58 -5.67 -10.85
N LEU A 47 9.50 -6.99 -10.64
CA LEU A 47 8.96 -7.59 -9.41
C LEU A 47 9.56 -6.98 -8.14
N LYS A 48 10.88 -6.79 -8.08
CA LYS A 48 11.56 -6.20 -6.91
C LYS A 48 11.02 -4.81 -6.56
N ARG A 49 10.80 -3.96 -7.57
CA ARG A 49 10.27 -2.59 -7.36
C ARG A 49 8.80 -2.61 -6.97
N SER A 50 8.03 -3.54 -7.54
CA SER A 50 6.64 -3.75 -7.18
C SER A 50 6.48 -4.18 -5.72
N LEU A 51 7.24 -5.20 -5.29
CA LEU A 51 7.27 -5.66 -3.89
C LEU A 51 7.70 -4.54 -2.94
N ALA A 52 8.76 -3.80 -3.29
CA ALA A 52 9.22 -2.68 -2.49
C ALA A 52 8.14 -1.59 -2.36
N ALA A 53 7.43 -1.27 -3.44
CA ALA A 53 6.36 -0.28 -3.40
C ALA A 53 5.16 -0.74 -2.56
N GLY A 54 4.75 -2.01 -2.67
CA GLY A 54 3.71 -2.60 -1.82
C GLY A 54 4.09 -2.58 -0.34
N PHE A 55 5.32 -2.98 -0.02
CA PHE A 55 5.85 -2.95 1.34
C PHE A 55 5.91 -1.52 1.90
N LEU A 56 6.45 -0.57 1.14
CA LEU A 56 6.55 0.83 1.55
C LEU A 56 5.18 1.47 1.77
N PHE A 57 4.20 1.16 0.91
CA PHE A 57 2.82 1.61 1.12
C PHE A 57 2.26 1.09 2.45
N GLY A 58 2.43 -0.21 2.72
CA GLY A 58 2.04 -0.84 3.97
C GLY A 58 2.68 -0.19 5.20
N LEU A 59 3.98 0.08 5.11
CA LEU A 59 4.75 0.75 6.16
C LEU A 59 4.21 2.17 6.42
N VAL A 60 3.95 2.95 5.37
CA VAL A 60 3.39 4.31 5.49
C VAL A 60 2.01 4.26 6.14
N VAL A 61 1.13 3.35 5.71
CA VAL A 61 -0.21 3.17 6.31
C VAL A 61 -0.08 2.85 7.79
N TRP A 62 0.79 1.91 8.16
CA TRP A 62 0.96 1.50 9.56
C TRP A 62 1.48 2.65 10.43
N ILE A 63 2.47 3.41 9.94
CA ILE A 63 3.00 4.58 10.65
C ILE A 63 1.91 5.65 10.81
N LEU A 64 1.13 5.94 9.75
CA LEU A 64 0.02 6.90 9.84
C LEU A 64 -1.07 6.44 10.81
N PHE A 65 -1.33 5.14 10.86
CA PHE A 65 -2.26 4.56 11.84
C PHE A 65 -1.74 4.72 13.28
N LEU A 66 -0.45 4.48 13.53
CA LEU A 66 0.16 4.76 14.85
C LEU A 66 0.11 6.24 15.21
N ALA A 67 0.39 7.13 14.26
CA ALA A 67 0.27 8.57 14.46
C ALA A 67 -1.17 8.98 14.78
N TYR A 68 -2.16 8.36 14.11
CA TYR A 68 -3.57 8.55 14.43
C TYR A 68 -3.93 8.05 15.84
N MET A 69 -3.43 6.88 16.26
CA MET A 69 -3.61 6.40 17.64
C MET A 69 -2.97 7.33 18.67
N ALA A 70 -1.77 7.84 18.38
CA ALA A 70 -1.08 8.80 19.25
C ALA A 70 -1.85 10.12 19.37
N TYR A 71 -2.32 10.65 18.24
CA TYR A 71 -3.12 11.88 18.17
C TYR A 71 -4.41 11.79 19.01
N ASN A 72 -5.01 10.60 19.10
CA ASN A 72 -6.22 10.36 19.89
C ASN A 72 -5.94 9.91 21.34
N GLY A 73 -4.67 9.89 21.79
CA GLY A 73 -4.30 9.43 23.13
C GLY A 73 -4.55 7.93 23.39
N LEU A 74 -4.59 7.13 22.32
CA LEU A 74 -4.89 5.69 22.37
C LEU A 74 -3.65 4.80 22.15
N LEU A 75 -2.49 5.37 21.84
CA LEU A 75 -1.30 4.60 21.45
C LEU A 75 -0.88 3.55 22.49
N GLU A 76 -0.80 3.93 23.78
CA GLU A 76 -0.41 2.98 24.84
C GLU A 76 -1.41 1.85 24.97
N LYS A 77 -2.72 2.16 24.96
CA LYS A 77 -3.80 1.16 24.99
C LYS A 77 -3.70 0.24 23.79
N TYR A 78 -3.45 0.79 22.62
CA TYR A 78 -3.32 0.05 21.37
C TYR A 78 -2.14 -0.93 21.42
N ILE A 79 -0.97 -0.49 21.90
CA ILE A 79 0.21 -1.36 22.11
C ILE A 79 -0.10 -2.46 23.14
N ALA A 80 -0.80 -2.12 24.22
CA ALA A 80 -1.21 -3.06 25.26
C ALA A 80 -2.20 -4.14 24.77
N MET A 81 -2.80 -4.00 23.57
CA MET A 81 -3.65 -5.04 22.97
C MET A 81 -2.86 -6.28 22.52
N GLY A 82 -1.52 -6.25 22.60
CA GLY A 82 -0.66 -7.41 22.38
C GLY A 82 -0.79 -7.99 20.97
N MET A 83 -1.50 -9.11 20.83
CA MET A 83 -1.67 -9.79 19.53
C MET A 83 -2.23 -8.88 18.44
N VAL A 84 -3.17 -7.98 18.77
CA VAL A 84 -3.78 -7.06 17.80
C VAL A 84 -2.76 -6.03 17.29
N PHE A 85 -1.83 -5.59 18.14
CA PHE A 85 -0.73 -4.72 17.75
C PHE A 85 0.18 -5.42 16.72
N TYR A 86 0.62 -6.64 17.01
CA TYR A 86 1.46 -7.40 16.08
C TYR A 86 0.72 -7.76 14.79
N LEU A 87 -0.56 -8.11 14.88
CA LEU A 87 -1.37 -8.45 13.72
C LEU A 87 -1.50 -7.26 12.76
N SER A 88 -1.61 -6.02 13.26
CA SER A 88 -1.68 -4.86 12.36
C SER A 88 -0.39 -4.67 11.56
N ILE A 89 0.77 -4.90 12.17
CA ILE A 89 2.08 -4.84 11.49
C ILE A 89 2.09 -5.86 10.36
N VAL A 90 1.76 -7.11 10.70
CA VAL A 90 1.76 -8.23 9.77
C VAL A 90 0.80 -7.97 8.62
N ILE A 91 -0.42 -7.55 8.90
CA ILE A 91 -1.45 -7.26 7.88
C ILE A 91 -1.04 -6.09 7.00
N ALA A 92 -0.62 -4.98 7.60
CA ALA A 92 -0.26 -3.76 6.86
C ALA A 92 0.93 -4.01 5.93
N LEU A 93 1.91 -4.82 6.35
CA LEU A 93 3.09 -5.10 5.54
C LEU A 93 2.89 -6.26 4.56
N LEU A 94 2.32 -7.39 5.01
CA LEU A 94 2.23 -8.59 4.18
C LEU A 94 1.18 -8.46 3.08
N ILE A 95 -0.02 -7.96 3.36
CA ILE A 95 -1.09 -7.92 2.36
C ILE A 95 -0.67 -7.16 1.09
N PRO A 96 -0.22 -5.88 1.16
CA PRO A 96 0.13 -5.15 -0.06
C PRO A 96 1.40 -5.70 -0.71
N THR A 97 2.32 -6.31 0.06
CA THR A 97 3.52 -6.96 -0.51
C THR A 97 3.15 -8.23 -1.28
N LEU A 98 2.29 -9.07 -0.72
CA LEU A 98 1.82 -10.30 -1.36
C LEU A 98 0.99 -9.99 -2.60
N THR A 99 0.11 -8.98 -2.56
CA THR A 99 -0.66 -8.62 -3.76
C THR A 99 0.19 -7.92 -4.81
N ALA A 100 1.27 -7.23 -4.42
CA ALA A 100 2.27 -6.72 -5.37
C ALA A 100 3.05 -7.85 -6.08
N SER A 101 3.17 -9.03 -5.46
CA SER A 101 3.84 -10.17 -6.10
C SER A 101 3.13 -10.68 -7.36
N VAL A 102 1.87 -10.26 -7.60
CA VAL A 102 1.15 -10.50 -8.85
C VAL A 102 1.97 -10.02 -10.06
N ARG A 103 2.86 -9.02 -9.92
CA ARG A 103 3.80 -8.64 -10.99
C ARG A 103 4.55 -9.84 -11.56
N GLY A 104 5.01 -10.77 -10.72
CA GLY A 104 5.75 -11.97 -11.16
C GLY A 104 4.91 -12.99 -11.95
N LEU A 105 3.58 -12.81 -12.02
CA LEU A 105 2.67 -13.62 -12.83
C LEU A 105 2.36 -12.98 -14.20
N VAL A 106 2.68 -11.70 -14.36
CA VAL A 106 2.41 -10.90 -15.57
C VAL A 106 3.69 -10.40 -16.25
N GLU A 107 4.84 -10.80 -15.73
CA GLU A 107 6.14 -10.77 -16.41
C GLU A 107 6.22 -11.90 -17.44
#